data_AF-A0A9E0XWL1-F1
#
_entry.id   AF-A0A9E0XWL1-F1
#
_cell.length_a   1.000
_cell.length_b   1.000
_cell.length_c   1.000
_cell.angle_alpha   90.00
_cell.angle_beta   90.00
_cell.angle_gamma   90.00
#
_symmetry.space_group_name_H-M   'P 1'
#
loop_
_entity.id
_entity.type
_entity.pdbx_description
1 polymer ?
#
loop_
_entity_poly.entity_id
_entity_poly.type
_entity_poly.pdbx_seq_one_letter_code
_entity_poly.pdbx_strand_id
1 'polypeptide(L)'
;MKKYFSLLILILFVIAGCAKMEEKKTPTTQTPPSGQNQIPPSGELPPNHPPIGDKNKTDGQTESGKDQTVDKVKKEAEDADAKYEKDKSDANKKAAIEKNLSAGNYMMFEANVPPKEKYRPALKYYRKVLALDPKNQEAIANKDKIEEIYNQMGLPIPQ
;
A
#
# COMPACT_ATOMS: atom_id res chain seq x y z
N MET A 1 30.45 8.69 -30.04
CA MET A 1 30.21 9.97 -30.75
C MET A 1 29.65 9.66 -32.14
N LYS A 2 28.46 10.22 -32.46
CA LYS A 2 27.70 10.29 -33.74
C LYS A 2 26.20 10.22 -33.38
N LYS A 3 25.61 11.24 -32.74
CA LYS A 3 25.03 12.47 -33.33
C LYS A 3 24.07 12.21 -34.52
N TYR A 4 22.78 12.22 -34.18
CA TYR A 4 21.63 12.86 -34.82
C TYR A 4 21.37 12.64 -36.32
N PHE A 5 20.27 11.93 -36.60
CA PHE A 5 19.44 12.12 -37.78
C PHE A 5 18.01 12.29 -37.23
N SER A 6 17.46 13.50 -37.28
CA SER A 6 16.49 13.93 -38.31
C SER A 6 15.10 13.34 -38.00
N LEU A 7 13.98 14.04 -37.92
CA LEU A 7 13.56 15.45 -38.07
C LEU A 7 12.03 15.37 -37.84
N LEU A 8 11.45 16.40 -37.23
CA LEU A 8 10.02 16.79 -37.22
C LEU A 8 8.95 15.69 -37.43
N ILE A 9 8.09 15.50 -36.42
CA ILE A 9 6.64 15.72 -36.61
C ILE A 9 6.11 16.47 -35.38
N LEU A 10 5.93 17.78 -35.58
CA LEU A 10 5.16 18.69 -34.75
C LEU A 10 3.69 18.49 -35.12
N ILE A 11 2.87 17.88 -34.26
CA ILE A 11 1.41 17.97 -34.37
C ILE A 11 0.90 18.59 -33.07
N LEU A 12 0.74 19.91 -33.14
CA LEU A 12 -0.17 20.69 -32.32
C LEU A 12 -1.60 20.33 -32.72
N PHE A 13 -2.34 19.66 -31.84
CA PHE A 13 -3.80 19.77 -31.83
C PHE A 13 -4.21 20.52 -30.58
N VAL A 14 -4.37 21.83 -30.77
CA VAL A 14 -5.15 22.70 -29.88
C VAL A 14 -6.61 22.44 -30.21
N ILE A 15 -7.36 21.86 -29.27
CA ILE A 15 -8.81 22.06 -29.24
C ILE A 15 -9.19 22.42 -27.81
N ALA A 16 -9.33 23.72 -27.60
CA ALA A 16 -10.03 24.29 -26.47
C ALA A 16 -11.50 23.85 -26.53
N GLY A 17 -12.04 23.40 -25.40
CA GLY A 17 -13.42 22.96 -25.28
C GLY A 17 -13.90 23.01 -23.83
N CYS A 18 -13.83 24.17 -23.20
CA CYS A 18 -14.63 24.47 -22.02
C CYS A 18 -16.09 24.65 -22.46
N ALA A 19 -16.95 23.68 -22.17
CA ALA A 19 -18.40 23.90 -22.12
C ALA A 19 -18.83 23.83 -20.66
N LYS A 20 -18.85 25.01 -20.03
CA LYS A 20 -19.55 25.29 -18.78
C LYS A 20 -21.03 25.45 -19.13
N MET A 21 -21.88 24.57 -18.62
CA MET A 21 -23.33 24.75 -18.61
C MET A 21 -23.80 24.65 -17.16
N GLU A 22 -24.03 25.81 -16.58
CA GLU A 22 -24.88 25.99 -15.41
C GLU A 22 -26.35 26.04 -15.86
N GLU A 23 -27.21 25.65 -14.92
CA GLU A 23 -28.57 26.16 -14.69
C GLU A 23 -29.77 25.36 -15.25
N LYS A 24 -30.48 24.68 -14.34
CA LYS A 24 -31.88 25.04 -14.08
C LYS A 24 -32.33 24.60 -12.67
N LYS A 25 -32.50 25.59 -11.79
CA LYS A 25 -33.38 25.55 -10.62
C LYS A 25 -34.83 25.67 -11.07
N THR A 26 -35.75 24.92 -10.46
CA THR A 26 -37.12 25.36 -10.13
C THR A 26 -37.75 24.34 -9.14
N PRO A 27 -38.84 24.67 -8.40
CA PRO A 27 -38.74 25.00 -6.97
C PRO A 27 -39.76 24.24 -6.09
N THR A 28 -39.91 24.68 -4.84
CA THR A 28 -40.98 24.40 -3.86
C THR A 28 -40.80 23.07 -3.10
N THR A 29 -40.78 22.99 -1.76
CA THR A 29 -41.50 23.78 -0.75
C THR A 29 -40.70 23.85 0.55
N GLN A 30 -40.54 25.05 1.08
CA GLN A 30 -40.18 25.31 2.47
C GLN A 30 -41.47 25.47 3.28
N THR A 31 -41.55 24.91 4.49
CA THR A 31 -42.13 25.60 5.66
C THR A 31 -41.45 25.07 6.93
N PRO A 32 -41.16 25.91 7.96
CA PRO A 32 -40.12 25.70 8.96
C PRO A 32 -40.73 25.51 10.39
N PRO A 33 -40.03 25.85 11.50
CA PRO A 33 -39.10 25.03 12.26
C PRO A 33 -39.59 24.77 13.71
N SER A 34 -39.06 23.76 14.43
CA SER A 34 -39.16 23.76 15.90
C SER A 34 -38.20 22.77 16.58
N GLY A 35 -37.59 23.22 17.68
CA GLY A 35 -36.99 22.39 18.74
C GLY A 35 -35.51 22.02 18.51
N GLN A 36 -34.54 22.84 18.91
CA GLN A 36 -33.84 22.81 20.21
C GLN A 36 -33.26 21.46 20.64
N ASN A 37 -31.93 21.51 20.91
CA ASN A 37 -31.19 20.81 21.95
C ASN A 37 -31.05 19.28 21.84
N GLN A 38 -29.85 18.83 21.47
CA GLN A 38 -28.89 18.18 22.40
C GLN A 38 -27.75 17.51 21.63
N ILE A 39 -26.52 17.72 22.12
CA ILE A 39 -25.34 16.91 21.80
C ILE A 39 -25.43 15.67 22.70
N PRO A 40 -25.36 14.44 22.18
CA PRO A 40 -24.97 13.27 22.96
C PRO A 40 -23.52 12.84 22.70
N PRO A 41 -22.90 12.12 23.64
CA PRO A 41 -21.46 11.85 23.69
C PRO A 41 -21.04 10.67 22.82
N SER A 42 -19.72 10.51 22.70
CA SER A 42 -18.97 9.42 22.09
C SER A 42 -19.60 8.01 22.21
N GLY A 43 -19.47 7.25 21.11
CA GLY A 43 -19.37 5.79 21.14
C GLY A 43 -20.58 5.04 20.60
N GLU A 44 -20.56 4.70 19.30
CA GLU A 44 -20.86 3.36 18.76
C GLU A 44 -20.81 3.38 17.22
N LEU A 45 -19.93 2.56 16.64
CA LEU A 45 -19.94 2.23 15.22
C LEU A 45 -21.06 1.20 14.95
N PRO A 46 -21.82 1.29 13.86
CA PRO A 46 -22.90 0.34 13.57
C PRO A 46 -22.36 -1.06 13.21
N PRO A 47 -22.98 -2.16 13.71
CA PRO A 47 -22.57 -3.51 13.40
C PRO A 47 -23.27 -3.99 12.13
N ASN A 48 -22.53 -4.17 11.04
CA ASN A 48 -22.98 -4.96 9.89
C ASN A 48 -21.75 -5.52 9.13
N HIS A 49 -21.06 -6.47 9.75
CA HIS A 49 -20.25 -7.46 9.02
C HIS A 49 -20.97 -8.81 9.07
N PRO A 50 -21.07 -9.55 7.95
CA PRO A 50 -21.61 -10.91 7.94
C PRO A 50 -20.73 -11.85 8.77
N PRO A 51 -21.28 -12.96 9.30
CA PRO A 51 -20.60 -13.79 10.29
C PRO A 51 -19.38 -14.46 9.66
N ILE A 52 -18.19 -14.06 10.11
CA ILE A 52 -16.97 -14.83 9.90
C ILE A 52 -17.07 -16.07 10.78
N GLY A 53 -17.06 -17.23 10.13
CA GLY A 53 -17.12 -18.53 10.77
C GLY A 53 -16.07 -18.70 11.86
N ASP A 54 -16.57 -19.16 13.00
CA ASP A 54 -15.86 -19.56 14.19
C ASP A 54 -14.76 -20.60 13.95
N LYS A 55 -13.76 -20.56 14.86
CA LYS A 55 -12.68 -21.52 15.15
C LYS A 55 -11.35 -21.31 14.41
N ASN A 56 -10.43 -20.58 15.04
CA ASN A 56 -9.57 -21.27 16.02
C ASN A 56 -8.88 -20.30 16.98
N LYS A 57 -8.96 -20.70 18.23
CA LYS A 57 -8.40 -20.08 19.42
C LYS A 57 -6.90 -20.41 19.46
N THR A 58 -6.03 -19.41 19.41
CA THR A 58 -4.65 -19.57 19.87
C THR A 58 -4.41 -18.52 20.92
N ASP A 59 -4.79 -18.88 22.15
CA ASP A 59 -4.18 -18.34 23.35
C ASP A 59 -2.70 -18.73 23.30
N GLY A 60 -1.81 -17.74 23.19
CA GLY A 60 -0.39 -17.99 22.93
C GLY A 60 0.48 -16.83 23.35
N GLN A 61 0.53 -16.58 24.65
CA GLN A 61 1.63 -15.88 25.28
C GLN A 61 2.91 -16.68 24.99
N THR A 62 3.80 -16.20 24.12
CA THR A 62 5.16 -16.75 24.00
C THR A 62 6.13 -15.66 23.57
N GLU A 63 6.89 -15.23 24.57
CA GLU A 63 8.34 -15.02 24.58
C GLU A 63 9.05 -14.75 23.25
N SER A 64 9.86 -13.69 23.31
CA SER A 64 10.95 -13.27 22.44
C SER A 64 11.89 -14.41 21.99
N GLY A 65 11.40 -15.31 21.15
CA GLY A 65 12.21 -16.22 20.34
C GLY A 65 12.42 -15.58 18.97
N LYS A 66 13.68 -15.37 18.57
CA LYS A 66 14.03 -14.96 17.21
C LYS A 66 13.32 -15.90 16.23
N ASP A 67 12.39 -15.36 15.47
CA ASP A 67 11.66 -16.11 14.46
C ASP A 67 12.63 -16.50 13.34
N GLN A 68 13.06 -17.76 13.31
CA GLN A 68 13.98 -18.29 12.30
C GLN A 68 13.46 -18.07 10.87
N THR A 69 12.14 -17.89 10.72
CA THR A 69 11.50 -17.59 9.45
C THR A 69 11.82 -16.18 8.98
N VAL A 70 11.98 -15.20 9.88
CA VAL A 70 12.39 -13.83 9.54
C VAL A 70 13.75 -13.84 8.84
N ASP A 71 14.73 -14.55 9.40
CA ASP A 71 16.06 -14.63 8.81
C ASP A 71 16.04 -15.37 7.47
N LYS A 72 15.20 -16.41 7.36
CA LYS A 72 14.99 -17.14 6.11
C LYS A 72 14.43 -16.26 5.01
N VAL A 73 13.31 -15.54 5.24
CA VAL A 73 12.70 -14.70 4.20
C VAL A 73 13.59 -13.53 3.80
N LYS A 74 14.35 -12.97 4.76
CA LYS A 74 15.37 -11.94 4.48
C LYS A 74 16.42 -12.47 3.52
N LYS A 75 17.00 -13.62 3.86
CA LYS A 75 18.04 -14.26 3.05
C LYS A 75 17.52 -14.61 1.65
N GLU A 76 16.32 -15.18 1.54
CA GLU A 76 15.76 -15.54 0.24
C GLU A 76 15.52 -14.33 -0.66
N ALA A 77 15.05 -13.21 -0.11
CA ALA A 77 14.90 -11.95 -0.86
C ALA A 77 16.25 -11.39 -1.30
N GLU A 78 17.25 -11.38 -0.40
CA GLU A 78 18.61 -10.90 -0.71
C GLU A 78 19.32 -11.76 -1.76
N ASP A 79 19.20 -13.09 -1.68
CA ASP A 79 19.77 -14.01 -2.66
C ASP A 79 19.11 -13.83 -4.04
N ALA A 80 17.79 -13.55 -4.08
CA ALA A 80 17.08 -13.27 -5.32
C ALA A 80 17.49 -11.93 -5.93
N ASP A 81 17.64 -10.88 -5.12
CA ASP A 81 18.16 -9.58 -5.55
C ASP A 81 19.58 -9.72 -6.10
N ALA A 82 20.46 -10.45 -5.41
CA ALA A 82 21.83 -10.66 -5.85
C ALA A 82 21.92 -11.41 -7.19
N LYS A 83 21.04 -12.41 -7.41
CA LYS A 83 20.93 -13.09 -8.69
C LYS A 83 20.47 -12.15 -9.80
N TYR A 84 19.46 -11.31 -9.53
CA TYR A 84 19.00 -10.32 -10.49
C TYR A 84 20.07 -9.28 -10.82
N GLU A 85 20.81 -8.76 -9.83
CA GLU A 85 21.86 -7.79 -10.10
C GLU A 85 23.04 -8.36 -10.91
N LYS A 86 23.27 -9.68 -10.82
CA LYS A 86 24.36 -10.35 -11.53
C LYS A 86 24.13 -10.44 -13.04
N ASP A 87 22.92 -10.75 -13.49
CA ASP A 87 22.64 -10.98 -14.91
C ASP A 87 21.47 -10.15 -15.49
N LYS A 88 20.69 -9.49 -14.63
CA LYS A 88 19.51 -8.67 -14.98
C LYS A 88 18.52 -9.38 -15.90
N SER A 89 18.48 -10.72 -15.83
CA SER A 89 17.56 -11.53 -16.62
C SER A 89 16.12 -11.38 -16.15
N ASP A 90 15.16 -11.54 -17.07
CA ASP A 90 13.73 -11.49 -16.74
C ASP A 90 13.33 -12.58 -15.73
N ALA A 91 13.95 -13.75 -15.81
CA ALA A 91 13.72 -14.85 -14.87
C ALA A 91 14.13 -14.44 -13.44
N ASN A 92 15.32 -13.85 -13.26
CA ASN A 92 15.77 -13.40 -11.96
C ASN A 92 15.02 -12.15 -11.49
N LYS A 93 14.58 -11.28 -12.41
CA LYS A 93 13.70 -10.16 -12.08
C LYS A 93 12.39 -10.65 -11.47
N LYS A 94 11.75 -11.65 -12.08
CA LYS A 94 10.53 -12.28 -11.56
C LYS A 94 10.77 -12.92 -10.20
N ALA A 95 11.88 -13.64 -10.03
CA ALA A 95 12.25 -14.24 -8.75
C ALA A 95 12.48 -13.16 -7.66
N ALA A 96 13.15 -12.06 -7.98
CA ALA A 96 13.36 -10.94 -7.07
C ALA A 96 12.03 -10.30 -6.66
N ILE A 97 11.12 -10.05 -7.61
CA ILE A 97 9.76 -9.55 -7.32
C ILE A 97 9.03 -10.50 -6.36
N GLU A 98 8.97 -11.80 -6.68
CA GLU A 98 8.25 -12.79 -5.88
C GLU A 98 8.81 -12.91 -4.45
N LYS A 99 10.14 -12.99 -4.32
CA LYS A 99 10.78 -13.15 -3.01
C LYS A 99 10.70 -11.89 -2.15
N ASN A 100 10.82 -10.70 -2.74
CA ASN A 100 10.60 -9.47 -2.00
C ASN A 100 9.13 -9.31 -1.59
N LEU A 101 8.17 -9.61 -2.46
CA LEU A 101 6.74 -9.54 -2.12
C LEU A 101 6.40 -10.49 -0.97
N SER A 102 6.89 -11.74 -1.05
CA SER A 102 6.73 -12.73 0.00
C SER A 102 7.36 -12.30 1.33
N ALA A 103 8.58 -11.75 1.31
CA ALA A 103 9.25 -11.24 2.51
C ALA A 103 8.51 -10.03 3.10
N GLY A 104 8.01 -9.12 2.26
CA GLY A 104 7.18 -7.98 2.67
C GLY A 104 5.92 -8.43 3.41
N ASN A 105 5.17 -9.35 2.81
CA ASN A 105 3.95 -9.90 3.39
C ASN A 105 4.21 -10.63 4.71
N TYR A 106 5.25 -11.47 4.74
CA TYR A 106 5.62 -12.18 5.96
C TYR A 106 5.97 -11.19 7.09
N MET A 107 6.80 -10.18 6.82
CA MET A 107 7.17 -9.19 7.83
C MET A 107 5.96 -8.36 8.30
N MET A 108 5.01 -8.07 7.41
CA MET A 108 3.83 -7.26 7.74
C MET A 108 2.77 -8.03 8.54
N PHE A 109 2.47 -9.27 8.14
CA PHE A 109 1.31 -10.01 8.63
C PHE A 109 1.65 -11.15 9.59
N GLU A 110 2.75 -11.88 9.34
CA GLU A 110 3.01 -13.17 9.99
C GLU A 110 4.09 -13.13 11.08
N ALA A 111 5.12 -12.30 10.89
CA ALA A 111 6.29 -12.29 11.77
C ALA A 111 5.90 -12.02 13.23
N ASN A 112 6.40 -12.82 14.18
CA ASN A 112 6.16 -12.59 15.61
C ASN A 112 7.20 -11.62 16.20
N VAL A 113 7.21 -10.38 15.71
CA VAL A 113 8.11 -9.31 16.17
C VAL A 113 7.33 -8.02 16.46
N PRO A 114 7.86 -7.08 17.26
CA PRO A 114 7.18 -5.81 17.52
C PRO A 114 6.88 -5.01 16.25
N PRO A 115 5.81 -4.18 16.20
CA PRO A 115 5.43 -3.43 15.00
C PRO A 115 6.56 -2.60 14.35
N LYS A 116 7.44 -1.99 15.16
CA LYS A 116 8.60 -1.24 14.67
C LYS A 116 9.60 -2.11 13.89
N GLU A 117 9.68 -3.40 14.24
CA GLU A 117 10.51 -4.39 13.56
C GLU A 117 9.80 -5.06 12.38
N LYS A 118 8.46 -5.01 12.33
CA LYS A 118 7.64 -5.48 11.20
C LYS A 118 7.66 -4.50 10.02
N TYR A 119 7.25 -3.27 10.26
CA TYR A 119 6.85 -2.35 9.19
C TYR A 119 8.00 -1.78 8.40
N ARG A 120 9.12 -1.45 9.05
CA ARG A 120 10.30 -0.92 8.36
C ARG A 120 10.86 -1.89 7.31
N PRO A 121 11.14 -3.17 7.62
CA PRO A 121 11.60 -4.10 6.61
C PRO A 121 10.52 -4.43 5.57
N ALA A 122 9.25 -4.58 5.97
CA ALA A 122 8.16 -4.79 5.01
C ALA A 122 8.09 -3.68 3.95
N LEU A 123 8.15 -2.42 4.39
CA LEU A 123 8.15 -1.25 3.52
C LEU A 123 9.34 -1.26 2.54
N LYS A 124 10.52 -1.62 3.01
CA LYS A 124 11.72 -1.77 2.16
C LYS A 124 11.48 -2.83 1.06
N TYR A 125 10.87 -3.96 1.40
CA TYR A 125 10.58 -5.01 0.44
C TYR A 125 9.56 -4.59 -0.62
N TYR A 126 8.46 -3.95 -0.23
CA TYR A 126 7.48 -3.45 -1.20
C TYR A 126 8.09 -2.39 -2.13
N ARG A 127 8.97 -1.52 -1.63
CA ARG A 127 9.69 -0.57 -2.50
C ARG A 127 10.61 -1.25 -3.51
N LYS A 128 11.29 -2.33 -3.12
CA LYS A 128 12.08 -3.15 -4.07
C LYS A 128 11.19 -3.78 -5.14
N VAL A 129 10.03 -4.32 -4.76
CA VAL A 129 9.05 -4.82 -5.73
C VAL A 129 8.66 -3.71 -6.71
N LEU A 130 8.30 -2.53 -6.23
CA LEU A 130 7.85 -1.41 -7.07
C LEU A 130 8.97 -0.82 -7.95
N ALA A 131 10.23 -0.97 -7.56
CA ALA A 131 11.36 -0.62 -8.42
C ALA A 131 11.48 -1.54 -9.65
N LEU A 132 11.03 -2.80 -9.52
CA LEU A 132 11.09 -3.80 -10.59
C LEU A 132 9.75 -3.90 -11.36
N ASP A 133 8.64 -3.76 -10.67
CA ASP A 133 7.27 -3.76 -11.19
C ASP A 133 6.46 -2.59 -10.56
N PRO A 134 6.51 -1.40 -11.18
CA PRO A 134 5.82 -0.21 -10.68
C PRO A 134 4.29 -0.32 -10.65
N LYS A 135 3.71 -1.34 -11.31
CA LYS A 135 2.26 -1.54 -11.39
C LYS A 135 1.76 -2.63 -10.44
N ASN A 136 2.64 -3.19 -9.61
CA ASN A 136 2.29 -4.23 -8.65
C ASN A 136 1.28 -3.70 -7.61
N GLN A 137 0.00 -4.01 -7.80
CA GLN A 137 -1.08 -3.44 -6.99
C GLN A 137 -0.99 -3.85 -5.51
N GLU A 138 -0.52 -5.07 -5.25
CA GLU A 138 -0.36 -5.58 -3.89
C GLU A 138 0.75 -4.81 -3.14
N ALA A 139 1.91 -4.62 -3.78
CA ALA A 139 3.00 -3.84 -3.19
C ALA A 139 2.63 -2.36 -3.00
N ILE A 140 1.85 -1.76 -3.92
CA ILE A 140 1.32 -0.39 -3.76
C ILE A 140 0.45 -0.33 -2.50
N ALA A 141 -0.58 -1.19 -2.43
CA ALA A 141 -1.54 -1.17 -1.33
C ALA A 141 -0.89 -1.41 0.03
N ASN A 142 0.03 -2.38 0.12
CA ASN A 142 0.70 -2.70 1.37
C ASN A 142 1.73 -1.63 1.78
N LYS A 143 2.46 -1.03 0.82
CA LYS A 143 3.35 0.11 1.07
C LYS A 143 2.55 1.30 1.61
N ASP A 144 1.45 1.66 0.96
CA ASP A 144 0.59 2.79 1.37
C ASP A 144 -0.01 2.55 2.77
N LYS A 145 -0.47 1.34 3.06
CA LYS A 145 -0.96 0.95 4.39
C LYS A 145 0.11 1.10 5.48
N ILE A 146 1.36 0.72 5.20
CA ILE A 146 2.45 0.92 6.15
C ILE A 146 2.75 2.41 6.35
N GLU A 147 2.77 3.19 5.28
CA GLU A 147 3.01 4.64 5.34
C GLU A 147 1.90 5.35 6.14
N GLU A 148 0.65 4.93 6.01
CA GLU A 148 -0.46 5.40 6.84
C GLU A 148 -0.25 5.08 8.33
N ILE A 149 0.20 3.87 8.67
CA ILE A 149 0.50 3.49 10.05
C ILE A 149 1.60 4.39 10.63
N TYR A 150 2.65 4.71 9.88
CA TYR A 150 3.67 5.67 10.31
C TYR A 150 3.08 7.06 10.59
N ASN A 151 2.22 7.55 9.70
CA ASN A 151 1.54 8.83 9.87
C ASN A 151 0.64 8.83 11.13
N GLN A 152 -0.12 7.77 11.38
CA GLN A 152 -0.98 7.62 12.57
C GLN A 152 -0.16 7.57 13.87
N MET A 153 1.04 7.00 13.83
CA MET A 153 1.97 7.01 14.96
C MET A 153 2.69 8.36 15.15
N GLY A 154 2.51 9.33 14.25
CA GLY A 154 3.27 10.58 14.27
C GLY A 154 4.77 10.37 14.03
N LEU A 155 5.14 9.29 13.34
CA LEU A 155 6.52 8.92 13.06
C LEU A 155 6.87 9.22 11.61
N PRO A 156 8.12 9.64 11.31
CA PRO A 156 8.55 9.83 9.93
C PRO A 156 8.58 8.49 9.19
N ILE A 157 8.13 8.51 7.94
CA ILE A 157 8.23 7.36 7.04
C ILE A 157 9.73 7.08 6.78
N PRO A 158 10.25 5.90 7.16
CA PRO A 158 11.66 5.58 6.94
C PRO A 158 11.92 5.45 5.44
N GLN A 159 13.14 5.78 5.01
CA GLN A 159 13.61 5.64 3.62
C GLN A 159 14.20 4.25 3.37
#